data_AF-A0AAE0APV3-F1
#
_entry.id   AF-A0AAE0APV3-F1
#
_cell.length_a   1.000
_cell.length_b   1.000
_cell.length_c   1.000
_cell.angle_alpha   90.00
_cell.angle_beta   90.00
_cell.angle_gamma   90.00
#
_symmetry.space_group_name_H-M   'P 1'
#
loop_
_entity.id
_entity.type
_entity.pdbx_description
1 polymer ?
#
loop_
_entity_poly.entity_id
_entity_poly.type
_entity_poly.pdbx_seq_one_letter_code
_entity_poly.pdbx_strand_id
1 'polypeptide(L)'
;MSIFRLPKGLIAEIHRLSARFWWGSKDNQKKIHWCTWKRLCKPKFDGGLGFRDIELANRANLAKQCWRILMNPDSLAAKVLKGCYFREGSFMDAESTGSGFFVWNSLM
;
A
#
# COMPACT_ATOMS: atom_id res chain seq x y z
N MET A 1 9.05 -3.00 7.55
CA MET A 1 9.17 -1.67 6.91
C MET A 1 8.05 -1.47 5.88
N SER A 2 6.78 -1.52 6.30
CA SER A 2 5.61 -1.26 5.43
C SER A 2 4.41 -0.87 6.30
N ILE A 3 4.60 0.17 7.11
CA ILE A 3 3.62 0.67 8.10
C ILE A 3 2.94 1.96 7.64
N PHE A 4 3.29 2.44 6.44
CA PHE A 4 2.84 3.70 5.89
C PHE A 4 2.03 3.46 4.63
N ARG A 5 0.90 4.18 4.52
CA ARG A 5 0.11 4.23 3.30
C ARG A 5 0.77 5.17 2.31
N LEU A 6 1.11 4.66 1.14
CA LEU A 6 1.79 5.45 0.13
C LEU A 6 0.81 6.46 -0.50
N PRO A 7 1.23 7.72 -0.72
CA PRO A 7 0.43 8.70 -1.43
C PRO A 7 0.11 8.23 -2.86
N LYS A 8 -1.13 8.41 -3.30
CA LYS A 8 -1.57 8.01 -4.65
C LYS A 8 -0.76 8.71 -5.76
N GLY A 9 -0.34 9.96 -5.54
CA GLY A 9 0.51 10.70 -6.47
C GLY A 9 1.85 10.02 -6.69
N LEU A 10 2.52 9.61 -5.61
CA LEU A 10 3.79 8.88 -5.66
C LEU A 10 3.63 7.53 -6.37
N ILE A 11 2.57 6.78 -6.04
CA ILE A 11 2.27 5.50 -6.72
C ILE A 11 2.09 5.73 -8.23
N ALA A 12 1.34 6.76 -8.62
CA ALA A 12 1.11 7.09 -10.02
C ALA A 12 2.42 7.48 -10.73
N GLU A 13 3.30 8.20 -10.07
CA GLU A 13 4.63 8.55 -10.59
C GLU A 13 5.50 7.30 -10.81
N ILE A 14 5.55 6.40 -9.83
CA ILE A 14 6.31 5.15 -9.95
C ILE A 14 5.74 4.31 -11.09
N HIS A 15 4.41 4.14 -11.18
CA HIS A 15 3.77 3.42 -12.29
C HIS A 15 4.10 4.04 -13.65
N ARG A 16 4.18 5.38 -13.75
CA ARG A 16 4.60 6.08 -14.99
C ARG A 16 6.06 5.77 -15.33
N LEU A 17 6.96 5.80 -14.36
CA LEU A 17 8.38 5.46 -14.55
C LEU A 17 8.54 4.01 -14.98
N SER A 18 7.85 3.08 -14.33
CA SER A 18 7.87 1.66 -14.69
C SER A 18 7.31 1.42 -16.10
N ALA A 19 6.23 2.11 -16.48
CA ALA A 19 5.68 2.02 -17.83
C ALA A 19 6.63 2.59 -18.89
N ARG A 20 7.27 3.75 -18.64
CA ARG A 20 8.27 4.34 -19.54
C ARG A 20 9.48 3.43 -19.75
N PHE A 21 9.94 2.82 -18.66
CA PHE A 21 11.02 1.84 -18.69
C PHE A 21 10.61 0.62 -19.53
N TRP A 22 9.43 0.05 -19.25
CA TRP A 22 8.94 -1.15 -19.93
C TRP A 22 8.75 -0.96 -21.43
N TRP A 23 8.14 0.15 -21.84
CA TRP A 23 7.95 0.46 -23.26
C TRP A 23 9.20 1.04 -23.94
N GLY A 24 10.31 1.19 -23.20
CA GLY A 24 11.63 1.48 -23.77
C GLY A 24 11.81 2.90 -24.28
N SER A 25 11.26 3.91 -23.59
CA SER A 25 11.52 5.32 -23.92
C SER A 25 12.98 5.67 -23.63
N LYS A 26 13.82 5.60 -24.67
CA LYS A 26 15.18 6.18 -24.71
C LYS A 26 15.15 7.46 -25.57
N ASP A 27 16.05 8.39 -25.28
CA ASP A 27 16.38 9.54 -26.12
C ASP A 27 15.18 10.43 -26.50
N ASN A 28 14.33 10.73 -25.51
CA ASN A 28 13.18 11.62 -25.65
C ASN A 28 12.13 11.18 -26.69
N GLN A 29 12.24 9.95 -27.22
CA GLN A 29 11.23 9.38 -28.09
C GLN A 29 10.12 8.72 -27.26
N LYS A 30 8.89 9.22 -27.44
CA LYS A 30 7.69 8.61 -26.86
C LYS A 30 7.33 7.37 -27.67
N LYS A 31 7.58 6.19 -27.12
CA LYS A 31 7.10 4.93 -27.69
C LYS A 31 5.64 4.72 -27.34
N ILE A 32 4.93 4.01 -28.22
CA ILE A 32 3.50 3.71 -28.05
C ILE A 32 3.33 2.79 -26.84
N HIS A 33 2.50 3.20 -25.89
CA HIS A 33 2.06 2.35 -24.79
C HIS A 33 0.91 1.46 -25.27
N TRP A 34 1.21 0.22 -25.68
CA TRP A 34 0.20 -0.71 -26.21
C TRP A 34 -0.85 -1.13 -25.18
N CYS A 35 -0.52 -1.06 -23.89
CA CYS A 35 -1.41 -1.39 -22.80
C CYS A 35 -1.17 -0.47 -21.61
N THR A 36 -2.22 -0.23 -20.82
CA THR A 36 -2.11 0.51 -19.57
C THR A 36 -1.33 -0.28 -18.53
N TRP A 37 -0.58 0.41 -17.67
CA TRP A 37 0.18 -0.24 -16.59
C TRP A 37 -0.73 -1.09 -15.69
N LYS A 38 -1.93 -0.59 -15.37
CA LYS A 38 -2.94 -1.32 -14.59
C LYS A 38 -3.35 -2.66 -15.22
N ARG A 39 -3.40 -2.74 -16.55
CA ARG A 39 -3.68 -4.00 -17.26
C ARG A 39 -2.50 -4.97 -17.15
N LEU A 40 -1.27 -4.48 -17.26
CA LEU A 40 -0.07 -5.31 -17.08
C LEU A 40 0.03 -5.89 -15.66
N CYS A 41 -0.49 -5.17 -14.65
CA CYS A 41 -0.53 -5.63 -13.27
C CYS A 41 -1.53 -6.76 -13.00
N LYS A 42 -2.49 -7.00 -13.89
CA LYS A 42 -3.44 -8.12 -13.71
C LYS A 42 -2.71 -9.48 -13.78
N PRO A 43 -3.23 -10.51 -13.12
CA PRO A 43 -2.72 -11.88 -13.28
C PRO A 43 -2.71 -12.34 -14.74
N LYS A 44 -1.85 -13.32 -15.06
CA LYS A 44 -1.76 -13.88 -16.41
C LYS A 44 -3.06 -14.51 -16.89
N PHE A 45 -3.79 -15.19 -15.99
CA PHE A 45 -5.09 -15.79 -16.31
C PHE A 45 -6.17 -14.75 -16.63
N ASP A 46 -6.01 -13.51 -16.15
CA ASP A 46 -6.88 -12.36 -16.44
C ASP A 46 -6.38 -11.51 -17.63
N GLY A 47 -5.44 -12.04 -18.42
CA GLY A 47 -4.88 -11.36 -19.59
C GLY A 47 -3.91 -10.21 -19.27
N GLY A 48 -3.35 -10.18 -18.06
CA GLY A 48 -2.23 -9.30 -17.70
C GLY A 48 -0.87 -10.00 -17.75
N LEU A 49 0.16 -9.36 -17.20
CA LEU A 49 1.52 -9.91 -17.13
C LEU A 49 1.92 -10.31 -15.70
N GLY A 50 1.06 -10.08 -14.71
CA GLY A 50 1.32 -10.34 -13.31
C GLY A 50 2.28 -9.34 -12.67
N PHE A 51 2.40 -8.13 -13.21
CA PHE A 51 3.21 -7.08 -12.57
C PHE A 51 2.61 -6.70 -11.22
N ARG A 52 3.47 -6.36 -10.26
CA ARG A 52 3.01 -5.97 -8.93
C ARG A 52 2.35 -4.59 -8.98
N ASP A 53 1.08 -4.53 -8.65
CA ASP A 53 0.41 -3.27 -8.33
C ASP A 53 0.89 -2.78 -6.95
N ILE A 54 1.53 -1.61 -6.93
CA ILE A 54 2.16 -1.07 -5.72
C ILE A 54 1.12 -0.67 -4.69
N GLU A 55 -0.04 -0.16 -5.13
CA GLU A 55 -1.12 0.22 -4.22
C GLU A 55 -1.69 -1.02 -3.52
N LEU A 56 -1.96 -2.08 -4.29
CA LEU A 56 -2.45 -3.35 -3.73
C LEU A 56 -1.41 -3.98 -2.79
N ALA A 57 -0.13 -4.00 -3.18
CA ALA A 57 0.93 -4.54 -2.35
C ALA A 57 1.11 -3.73 -1.04
N ASN A 58 1.00 -2.40 -1.09
CA ASN A 58 1.07 -1.55 0.09
C ASN A 58 -0.12 -1.81 1.03
N ARG A 59 -1.35 -1.88 0.49
CA ARG A 59 -2.55 -2.21 1.27
C ARG A 59 -2.46 -3.59 1.91
N ALA A 60 -2.00 -4.60 1.18
CA ALA A 60 -1.81 -5.95 1.72
C ALA A 60 -0.78 -5.98 2.87
N ASN A 61 0.31 -5.21 2.74
CA ASN A 61 1.29 -5.09 3.80
C ASN A 61 0.76 -4.37 5.04
N LEU A 62 -0.07 -3.35 4.87
CA LEU A 62 -0.74 -2.66 5.98
C LEU A 62 -1.72 -3.60 6.70
N ALA A 63 -2.57 -4.30 5.94
CA ALA A 63 -3.47 -5.31 6.49
C ALA A 63 -2.71 -6.40 7.26
N LYS A 64 -1.54 -6.83 6.77
CA LYS A 64 -0.65 -7.76 7.49
C LYS A 64 -0.15 -7.19 8.82
N GLN A 65 0.08 -5.88 8.93
CA GLN A 65 0.42 -5.27 10.23
C GLN A 65 -0.78 -5.22 11.17
N CYS A 66 -1.96 -4.83 10.68
CA CYS A 66 -3.21 -4.89 11.45
C CYS A 66 -3.45 -6.31 12.00
N TRP A 67 -3.29 -7.32 11.15
CA TRP A 67 -3.39 -8.73 11.55
C TRP A 67 -2.40 -9.11 12.65
N ARG A 68 -1.16 -8.62 12.59
CA ARG A 68 -0.15 -8.89 13.63
C ARG A 68 -0.51 -8.27 14.98
N ILE A 69 -1.08 -7.06 14.97
CA ILE A 69 -1.57 -6.38 16.17
C ILE A 69 -2.69 -7.19 16.81
N LEU A 70 -3.63 -7.68 15.99
CA LEU A 70 -4.74 -8.53 16.44
C LEU A 70 -4.27 -9.87 17.02
N MET A 71 -3.35 -10.55 16.34
CA MET A 71 -2.90 -11.89 16.73
C MET A 71 -1.89 -11.88 17.89
N ASN A 72 -1.20 -10.77 18.14
CA ASN A 72 -0.18 -10.65 19.19
C ASN A 72 -0.45 -9.41 20.06
N PRO A 73 -1.55 -9.40 20.85
CA PRO A 73 -1.92 -8.26 21.68
C PRO A 73 -0.87 -7.95 22.75
N ASP A 74 -0.06 -8.94 23.13
CA ASP A 74 0.99 -8.78 24.12
C ASP A 74 2.29 -8.15 23.61
N SER A 75 2.41 -7.99 22.29
CA SER A 75 3.57 -7.33 21.69
C SER A 75 3.65 -5.88 22.14
N LEU A 76 4.88 -5.36 22.30
CA LEU A 76 5.10 -3.97 22.69
C LEU A 76 4.37 -3.00 21.75
N ALA A 77 4.41 -3.26 20.44
CA ALA A 77 3.72 -2.46 19.45
C ALA A 77 2.20 -2.43 19.66
N ALA A 78 1.57 -3.59 19.91
CA ALA A 78 0.14 -3.66 20.18
C ALA A 78 -0.25 -2.94 21.47
N LYS A 79 0.54 -3.10 22.56
CA LYS A 79 0.31 -2.40 23.84
C LYS A 79 0.42 -0.89 23.70
N VAL A 80 1.43 -0.40 23.00
CA VAL A 80 1.62 1.04 22.73
C VAL A 80 0.46 1.58 21.91
N LEU A 81 0.09 0.92 20.81
CA LEU A 81 -1.02 1.37 19.96
C LEU A 81 -2.36 1.34 20.72
N LYS A 82 -2.61 0.32 21.54
CA LYS A 82 -3.80 0.27 22.39
C LYS A 82 -3.85 1.44 23.36
N GLY A 83 -2.75 1.71 24.07
CA GLY A 83 -2.66 2.83 25.01
C GLY A 83 -2.85 4.21 24.37
N CYS A 84 -2.40 4.37 23.12
CA CYS A 84 -2.49 5.65 22.40
C CYS A 84 -3.81 5.87 21.67
N TYR A 85 -4.43 4.82 21.10
CA TYR A 85 -5.50 4.98 20.10
C TYR A 85 -6.81 4.25 20.41
N PHE A 86 -6.79 3.18 21.21
CA PHE A 86 -7.99 2.38 21.51
C PHE A 86 -7.93 1.79 22.93
N ARG A 87 -7.82 2.68 23.93
CA ARG A 87 -7.53 2.29 25.31
C ARG A 87 -8.61 1.39 25.93
N GLU A 88 -9.87 1.73 25.67
CA GLU A 88 -11.04 1.04 26.24
C GLU A 88 -11.72 0.07 25.26
N GLY A 89 -11.30 0.06 23.99
CA GLY A 89 -11.91 -0.73 22.91
C GLY A 89 -11.03 -1.86 22.39
N SER A 90 -11.55 -2.58 21.39
CA SER A 90 -10.74 -3.49 20.58
C SER A 90 -10.09 -2.73 19.41
N PHE A 91 -9.08 -3.34 18.79
CA PHE A 91 -8.48 -2.77 17.58
C PHE A 91 -9.50 -2.63 16.43
N MET A 92 -10.54 -3.46 16.39
CA MET A 92 -11.57 -3.43 15.34
C MET A 92 -12.54 -2.26 15.50
N ASP A 93 -12.67 -1.73 16.71
CA ASP A 93 -13.54 -0.59 17.03
C ASP A 93 -12.77 0.73 16.92
N ALA A 94 -11.48 0.67 16.58
CA ALA A 94 -10.60 1.82 16.57
C ALA A 94 -10.80 2.64 15.28
N GLU A 95 -10.86 3.96 15.41
CA GLU A 95 -11.08 4.88 14.28
C GLU A 95 -9.84 5.73 13.98
N SER A 96 -9.80 6.27 12.76
CA SER A 96 -8.80 7.26 12.37
C SER A 96 -9.06 8.57 13.11
N THR A 97 -8.10 9.01 13.92
CA THR A 97 -8.28 10.20 14.78
C THR A 97 -8.08 11.53 14.07
N GLY A 98 -7.75 11.55 12.77
CA GLY A 98 -7.58 12.78 11.95
C GLY A 98 -6.35 13.62 12.30
N SER A 99 -6.04 13.77 13.59
CA SER A 99 -4.84 14.37 14.17
C SER A 99 -3.81 13.34 14.67
N GLY A 100 -4.11 12.05 14.52
CA GLY A 100 -3.22 10.95 14.92
C GLY A 100 -1.92 10.88 14.11
N PHE A 101 -0.95 10.12 14.62
CA PHE A 101 0.31 9.87 13.91
C PHE A 101 0.02 9.24 12.55
N PHE A 102 0.80 9.61 11.53
CA PHE A 102 0.65 9.13 10.16
C PHE A 102 0.65 7.59 10.02
N VAL A 103 1.33 6.88 10.93
CA VAL A 103 1.30 5.42 11.02
C VAL A 103 -0.09 4.90 11.35
N TRP A 104 -0.76 5.49 12.35
CA TRP A 104 -2.10 5.07 12.76
C TRP A 104 -3.11 5.27 11.64
N ASN A 105 -3.11 6.46 11.04
CA ASN A 105 -3.99 6.78 9.90
C ASN A 105 -3.64 5.99 8.64
N SER A 106 -2.48 5.32 8.60
CA SER A 106 -2.13 4.39 7.52
C SER A 106 -2.70 2.99 7.75
N LEU A 107 -2.92 2.60 9.01
CA LEU A 107 -3.47 1.29 9.40
C LEU A 107 -5.00 1.29 9.38
N MET A 108 -5.61 2.45 9.66
CA MET A 108 -7.05 2.71 9.52
C MET A 108 -7.41 3.03 8.05
#